data_AF-A0A2V7Z3J0-F1
#
_entry.id   AF-A0A2V7Z3J0-F1
#
_cell.length_a   1.000
_cell.length_b   1.000
_cell.length_c   1.000
_cell.angle_alpha   90.00
_cell.angle_beta   90.00
_cell.angle_gamma   90.00
#
_symmetry.space_group_name_H-M   'P 1'
#
loop_
_entity.id
_entity.type
_entity.pdbx_description
1 polymer ?
#
loop_
_entity_poly.entity_id
_entity_poly.type
_entity_poly.pdbx_seq_one_letter_code
_entity_poly.pdbx_strand_id
1 'polypeptide(L)'
;MTREQYEEQKRRLAEQHRSLVEMVDSAYQTQLQALDMVWRMMSGEGPADPRPAPAPAAAPPQPPAPEPPARRRRRAGELNEEVLAALPRLPELFAFTDVCRALRYNPDRGSLYRALQELKDLGHIAVHSAGIGAQPTRYRNLVPREPEAGA
;
A
#
# COMPACT_ATOMS: atom_id res chain seq x y z
N MET A 1 20.74 -4.93 -28.78
CA MET A 1 21.32 -5.36 -27.48
C MET A 1 21.89 -6.75 -27.65
N THR A 2 23.15 -6.96 -27.32
CA THR A 2 23.80 -8.28 -27.33
C THR A 2 23.36 -9.10 -26.12
N ARG A 3 23.34 -10.42 -26.26
CA ARG A 3 22.87 -11.37 -25.23
C ARG A 3 23.63 -11.23 -23.90
N GLU A 4 24.90 -10.83 -23.97
CA GLU A 4 25.74 -10.56 -22.80
C GLU A 4 25.28 -9.32 -22.01
N GLN A 5 24.92 -8.22 -22.70
CA GLN A 5 24.40 -7.03 -22.01
C GLN A 5 23.07 -7.28 -21.30
N TYR A 6 22.25 -8.18 -21.83
CA TYR A 6 21.00 -8.59 -21.19
C TYR A 6 21.26 -9.38 -19.90
N GLU A 7 22.24 -10.30 -19.90
CA GLU A 7 22.61 -11.05 -18.69
C GLU A 7 23.24 -10.16 -17.62
N GLU A 8 24.06 -9.19 -18.00
CA GLU A 8 24.65 -8.22 -17.07
C GLU A 8 23.59 -7.32 -16.44
N GLN A 9 22.62 -6.83 -17.22
CA GLN A 9 21.49 -6.06 -16.70
C GLN A 9 20.64 -6.89 -15.74
N LYS A 10 20.40 -8.16 -16.06
CA LYS A 10 19.64 -9.08 -15.20
C LYS A 10 20.36 -9.32 -13.86
N ARG A 11 21.69 -9.46 -13.87
CA ARG A 11 22.49 -9.63 -12.65
C ARG A 11 22.47 -8.38 -11.78
N ARG A 12 22.67 -7.19 -12.36
CA ARG A 12 22.57 -5.91 -11.63
C ARG A 12 21.19 -5.71 -11.00
N LEU A 13 20.12 -6.06 -11.71
CA LEU A 13 18.76 -5.94 -11.20
C LEU A 13 18.52 -6.88 -10.01
N ALA A 14 19.05 -8.11 -10.07
CA ALA A 14 18.96 -9.07 -8.97
C ALA A 14 19.74 -8.62 -7.73
N GLU A 15 20.92 -8.03 -7.91
CA GLU A 15 21.73 -7.47 -6.82
C GLU A 15 21.05 -6.26 -6.17
N GLN A 16 20.50 -5.35 -6.97
CA GLN A 16 19.72 -4.21 -6.46
C GLN A 16 18.49 -4.68 -5.67
N HIS A 17 17.76 -5.68 -6.18
CA HIS A 17 16.62 -6.24 -5.48
C HIS A 17 17.03 -6.85 -4.14
N ARG A 18 18.12 -7.63 -4.10
CA ARG A 18 18.62 -8.24 -2.86
C ARG A 18 19.01 -7.18 -1.82
N SER A 19 19.73 -6.13 -2.23
CA SER A 19 20.11 -5.03 -1.34
C SER A 19 18.91 -4.26 -0.79
N LEU A 20 17.89 -4.02 -1.61
CA LEU A 20 16.65 -3.36 -1.17
C LEU A 20 15.87 -4.22 -0.16
N VAL A 21 15.78 -5.52 -0.38
CA VAL A 21 15.09 -6.44 0.53
C VAL A 21 15.80 -6.50 1.89
N GLU A 22 17.12 -6.63 1.91
CA GLU A 22 17.91 -6.66 3.16
C GLU A 22 17.72 -5.36 3.99
N MET A 23 17.68 -4.21 3.31
CA MET A 23 17.43 -2.93 3.96
C MET A 23 16.04 -2.84 4.58
N VAL A 24 15.01 -3.30 3.86
CA VAL A 24 13.63 -3.29 4.38
C VAL A 24 13.48 -4.28 5.53
N ASP A 25 14.04 -5.48 5.41
CA ASP A 25 13.98 -6.51 6.45
C ASP A 25 14.68 -6.05 7.73
N SER A 26 15.86 -5.44 7.63
CA SER A 26 16.56 -4.89 8.80
C SER A 26 15.75 -3.79 9.50
N ALA A 27 15.14 -2.87 8.74
CA ALA A 27 14.30 -1.83 9.31
C ALA A 27 13.05 -2.41 10.01
N TYR A 28 12.42 -3.42 9.40
CA TYR A 28 11.29 -4.14 10.00
C TYR A 28 11.68 -4.84 11.31
N GLN A 29 12.83 -5.52 11.33
CA GLN A 29 13.35 -6.16 12.54
C GLN A 29 13.65 -5.14 13.65
N THR A 30 14.20 -3.97 13.33
CA THR A 30 14.41 -2.89 14.31
C THR A 30 13.09 -2.38 14.89
N GLN A 31 12.05 -2.22 14.07
CA GLN A 31 10.73 -1.80 14.54
C GLN A 31 10.10 -2.83 15.48
N LEU A 32 10.24 -4.12 15.18
CA LEU A 32 9.77 -5.19 16.07
C LEU A 32 10.52 -5.17 17.41
N GLN A 33 11.85 -5.05 17.39
CA GLN A 33 12.62 -4.98 18.64
C GLN A 33 12.27 -3.75 19.49
N ALA A 34 12.01 -2.60 18.86
CA ALA A 34 11.54 -1.42 19.57
C ALA A 34 10.17 -1.65 20.21
N LEU A 35 9.27 -2.33 19.51
CA LEU A 35 7.94 -2.67 20.03
C LEU A 35 8.03 -3.67 21.21
N ASP A 36 8.87 -4.70 21.10
CA ASP A 36 9.14 -5.66 22.18
C ASP A 36 9.73 -4.96 23.42
N MET A 37 10.63 -4.00 23.22
CA MET A 37 11.22 -3.22 24.31
C MET A 37 10.17 -2.37 25.05
N VAL A 38 9.28 -1.70 24.31
CA VAL A 38 8.16 -0.94 24.89
C VAL A 38 7.20 -1.88 25.64
N TRP A 39 6.89 -3.04 25.07
CA TRP A 39 6.03 -4.03 25.71
C TRP A 39 6.63 -4.53 27.04
N ARG A 40 7.93 -4.81 27.08
CA ARG A 40 8.64 -5.20 28.32
C ARG A 40 8.64 -4.08 29.36
N MET A 41 8.86 -2.83 28.96
CA MET A 41 8.78 -1.67 29.87
C MET A 41 7.36 -1.48 30.45
N MET A 42 6.32 -1.72 29.65
CA MET A 42 4.92 -1.61 30.11
C MET A 42 4.46 -2.80 30.96
N SER A 43 5.03 -3.99 30.76
CA SER A 43 4.65 -5.22 31.47
C SER A 43 5.32 -5.35 32.85
N GLY A 44 6.19 -4.42 33.24
CA GLY A 44 6.80 -4.38 34.57
C GLY A 44 7.90 -5.42 34.82
N GLU A 45 8.30 -6.21 33.82
CA GLU A 45 9.48 -7.07 33.86
C GLU A 45 10.71 -6.29 33.41
N GLY A 46 11.33 -5.55 34.32
CA GLY A 46 12.63 -4.94 34.11
C GLY A 46 13.67 -5.45 35.09
N PRO A 47 14.87 -5.84 34.66
CA PRO A 47 16.05 -5.54 35.44
C PRO A 47 16.46 -4.08 35.17
N ALA A 48 16.97 -3.47 36.23
CA ALA A 48 17.27 -2.06 36.38
C ALA A 48 18.16 -1.46 35.27
N ASP A 49 17.80 -0.24 34.91
CA ASP A 49 18.54 0.79 34.19
C ASP A 49 20.07 0.78 34.40
N PRO A 50 20.85 1.01 33.33
CA PRO A 50 22.00 1.87 33.40
C PRO A 50 21.72 3.14 32.57
N ARG A 51 21.55 4.24 33.30
CA ARG A 51 21.45 5.63 32.82
C ARG A 51 22.45 5.92 31.68
N PRO A 52 22.02 6.37 30.49
CA PRO A 52 22.93 6.74 29.42
C PRO A 52 23.61 8.10 29.70
N ALA A 53 24.89 8.18 29.36
CA ALA A 53 25.74 9.37 29.46
C ALA A 53 25.23 10.54 28.57
N PRO A 54 25.53 11.80 28.91
CA PRO A 54 25.03 12.95 28.16
C PRO A 54 25.64 13.01 26.75
N ALA A 55 24.78 13.00 25.73
CA ALA A 55 25.14 13.22 24.34
C ALA A 55 25.49 14.71 24.06
N PRO A 56 26.40 15.01 23.11
CA PRO A 56 26.76 16.39 22.77
C PRO A 56 25.59 17.20 22.21
N ALA A 57 25.64 18.51 22.44
CA ALA A 57 24.57 19.47 22.24
C ALA A 57 23.91 19.39 20.86
N ALA A 58 22.58 19.28 20.89
CA ALA A 58 21.72 19.27 19.71
C ALA A 58 21.81 20.59 18.92
N ALA A 59 21.85 20.46 17.60
CA ALA A 59 21.64 21.56 16.65
C ALA A 59 20.29 22.27 16.92
N PRO A 60 20.16 23.56 16.58
CA PRO A 60 18.94 24.32 16.84
C PRO A 60 17.72 23.65 16.19
N PRO A 61 16.55 23.69 16.85
CA PRO A 61 15.35 23.00 16.38
C PRO A 61 14.94 23.58 15.02
N GLN A 62 14.91 22.72 14.00
CA GLN A 62 14.24 23.05 12.75
C GLN A 62 12.74 23.22 13.01
N PRO A 63 12.06 24.15 12.33
CA PRO A 63 10.62 24.31 12.46
C PRO A 63 9.93 22.98 12.13
N PRO A 64 8.90 22.57 12.91
CA PRO A 64 8.22 21.31 12.68
C PRO A 64 7.64 21.30 11.26
N ALA A 65 7.97 20.26 10.51
CA ALA A 65 7.32 19.99 9.24
C ALA A 65 5.79 19.92 9.47
N PRO A 66 4.96 20.41 8.53
CA PRO A 66 3.51 20.33 8.68
C PRO A 66 3.11 18.87 8.91
N GLU A 67 2.37 18.64 10.01
CA GLU A 67 1.90 17.31 10.35
C GLU A 67 1.09 16.74 9.19
N PRO A 68 1.38 15.50 8.74
CA PRO A 68 0.56 14.86 7.73
C PRO A 68 -0.89 14.79 8.25
N PRO A 69 -1.89 15.04 7.39
CA PRO A 69 -3.28 15.05 7.83
C PRO A 69 -3.59 13.73 8.54
N ALA A 70 -4.18 13.84 9.73
CA ALA A 70 -4.53 12.69 10.56
C ALA A 70 -5.32 11.68 9.70
N ARG A 71 -4.71 10.51 9.47
CA ARG A 71 -5.37 9.44 8.72
C ARG A 71 -6.56 8.97 9.54
N ARG A 72 -7.77 9.36 9.14
CA ARG A 72 -9.01 8.87 9.74
C ARG A 72 -8.96 7.35 9.76
N ARG A 73 -9.08 6.74 10.94
CA ARG A 73 -9.22 5.28 11.07
C ARG A 73 -10.52 4.88 10.37
N ARG A 74 -10.39 4.26 9.19
CA ARG A 74 -11.51 3.69 8.44
C ARG A 74 -11.99 2.43 9.12
N ARG A 75 -13.28 2.13 9.03
CA ARG A 75 -13.84 0.86 9.50
C ARG A 75 -13.38 -0.26 8.57
N ALA A 76 -13.26 -1.47 9.11
CA ALA A 76 -13.04 -2.65 8.28
C ALA A 76 -14.19 -2.77 7.27
N GLY A 77 -13.86 -2.99 6.00
CA GLY A 77 -14.86 -3.11 4.92
C GLY A 77 -15.35 -1.79 4.30
N GLU A 78 -15.06 -0.63 4.90
CA GLU A 78 -15.57 0.68 4.40
C GLU A 78 -15.17 0.93 2.93
N LEU A 79 -13.93 0.60 2.56
CA LEU A 79 -13.47 0.73 1.17
C LEU A 79 -14.16 -0.27 0.22
N ASN A 80 -14.51 -1.47 0.68
CA ASN A 80 -15.21 -2.45 -0.15
C ASN A 80 -16.62 -1.92 -0.48
N GLU A 81 -17.36 -1.46 0.53
CA GLU A 81 -18.68 -0.86 0.36
C GLU A 81 -18.65 0.35 -0.58
N GLU A 82 -17.65 1.23 -0.42
CA GLU A 82 -17.45 2.38 -1.31
C GLU A 82 -17.21 1.96 -2.77
N VAL A 83 -16.36 0.95 -3.00
CA VAL A 83 -16.06 0.44 -4.36
C VAL A 83 -17.28 -0.25 -4.95
N LEU A 84 -18.01 -1.05 -4.17
CA LEU A 84 -19.26 -1.70 -4.57
C LEU A 84 -20.30 -0.67 -5.01
N ALA A 85 -20.49 0.39 -4.23
CA ALA A 85 -21.39 1.50 -4.56
C ALA A 85 -20.93 2.31 -5.78
N ALA A 86 -19.64 2.28 -6.10
CA ALA A 86 -19.09 2.93 -7.29
C ALA A 86 -19.20 2.06 -8.56
N LEU A 87 -19.36 0.73 -8.45
CA LEU A 87 -19.44 -0.18 -9.61
C LEU A 87 -20.48 0.26 -10.65
N PRO A 88 -21.72 0.66 -10.31
CA PRO A 88 -22.70 1.05 -11.34
C PRO A 88 -22.31 2.28 -12.18
N ARG A 89 -21.34 3.08 -11.70
CA ARG A 89 -20.82 4.27 -12.40
C ARG A 89 -19.57 3.98 -13.23
N LEU A 90 -18.96 2.82 -13.02
CA LEU A 90 -17.75 2.43 -13.72
C LEU A 90 -18.08 1.88 -15.11
N PRO A 91 -17.16 2.06 -16.09
CA PRO A 91 -17.32 1.44 -17.40
C PRO A 91 -17.36 -0.09 -17.29
N GLU A 92 -17.87 -0.76 -18.34
CA GLU A 92 -17.93 -2.23 -18.38
C GLU A 92 -16.53 -2.84 -18.21
N LEU A 93 -15.51 -2.23 -18.82
CA LEU A 93 -14.12 -2.55 -18.59
C LEU A 93 -13.46 -1.39 -17.86
N PHE A 94 -12.97 -1.64 -16.65
CA PHE A 94 -12.34 -0.62 -15.82
C PHE A 94 -10.98 -1.09 -15.29
N ALA A 95 -10.10 -0.13 -15.02
CA ALA A 95 -8.81 -0.31 -14.38
C ALA A 95 -8.78 0.37 -13.00
N PHE A 96 -7.68 0.17 -12.28
CA PHE A 96 -7.44 0.81 -10.97
C PHE A 96 -7.65 2.33 -11.02
N THR A 97 -7.19 2.98 -12.09
CA THR A 97 -7.32 4.43 -12.30
C THR A 97 -8.76 4.90 -12.37
N ASP A 98 -9.65 4.08 -12.95
CA ASP A 98 -11.06 4.40 -13.09
C ASP A 98 -11.77 4.35 -11.74
N VAL A 99 -11.39 3.39 -10.88
CA VAL A 99 -11.90 3.30 -9.50
C VAL A 99 -11.45 4.53 -8.70
N CYS A 100 -10.19 4.92 -8.77
CA CYS A 100 -9.71 6.14 -8.09
C CYS A 100 -10.45 7.39 -8.58
N ARG A 101 -10.74 7.48 -9.88
CA ARG A 101 -11.52 8.57 -10.47
C ARG A 101 -12.96 8.57 -9.93
N ALA A 102 -13.61 7.41 -9.86
CA ALA A 102 -14.97 7.28 -9.35
C ALA A 102 -15.07 7.61 -7.85
N LEU A 103 -14.06 7.23 -7.06
CA LEU A 103 -13.98 7.53 -5.62
C LEU A 103 -13.57 8.97 -5.32
N ARG A 104 -13.00 9.70 -6.31
CA ARG A 104 -12.46 11.07 -6.17
C ARG A 104 -11.31 11.22 -5.16
N TYR A 105 -10.68 10.12 -4.80
CA TYR A 105 -9.43 10.09 -4.03
C TYR A 105 -8.63 8.83 -4.40
N ASN A 106 -7.36 8.79 -3.99
CA ASN A 106 -6.50 7.63 -4.24
C ASN A 106 -6.41 6.76 -2.97
N PRO A 107 -7.16 5.64 -2.87
CA PRO A 107 -7.01 4.70 -1.76
C PRO A 107 -5.61 4.06 -1.76
N ASP A 108 -5.21 3.55 -0.60
CA ASP A 108 -4.02 2.71 -0.52
C ASP A 108 -4.14 1.51 -1.49
N ARG A 109 -3.07 1.26 -2.25
CA ARG A 109 -3.07 0.24 -3.31
C ARG A 109 -3.34 -1.17 -2.77
N GLY A 110 -2.80 -1.50 -1.60
CA GLY A 110 -3.02 -2.79 -0.96
C GLY A 110 -4.48 -2.95 -0.53
N SER A 111 -5.05 -1.90 0.06
CA SER A 111 -6.45 -1.87 0.50
C SER A 111 -7.41 -2.01 -0.68
N LEU A 112 -7.18 -1.26 -1.77
CA LEU A 112 -8.01 -1.35 -2.98
C LEU A 112 -7.85 -2.70 -3.68
N TYR A 113 -6.64 -3.27 -3.72
CA TYR A 113 -6.44 -4.62 -4.24
C TYR A 113 -7.25 -5.66 -3.46
N ARG A 114 -7.27 -5.58 -2.11
CA ARG A 114 -8.08 -6.47 -1.26
C ARG A 114 -9.57 -6.32 -1.54
N ALA A 115 -10.07 -5.09 -1.65
CA ALA A 115 -11.46 -4.83 -1.99
C ALA A 115 -11.83 -5.41 -3.37
N LEU A 116 -11.01 -5.20 -4.39
CA LEU A 116 -11.25 -5.76 -5.73
C LEU A 116 -11.20 -7.29 -5.74
N GLN A 117 -10.29 -7.89 -4.97
CA GLN A 117 -10.22 -9.34 -4.83
C GLN A 117 -11.49 -9.90 -4.18
N GLU A 118 -11.99 -9.28 -3.12
CA GLU A 118 -13.23 -9.69 -2.45
C GLU A 118 -14.45 -9.53 -3.38
N LEU A 119 -14.55 -8.42 -4.12
CA LEU A 119 -15.62 -8.20 -5.10
C LEU A 119 -15.58 -9.21 -6.26
N LYS A 120 -14.39 -9.65 -6.65
CA LYS A 120 -14.23 -10.73 -7.63
C LYS A 120 -14.70 -12.06 -7.06
N ASP A 121 -14.33 -12.37 -5.82
CA ASP A 121 -14.72 -13.62 -5.15
C ASP A 121 -16.24 -13.68 -4.89
N LEU A 122 -16.88 -12.52 -4.69
CA LEU A 122 -18.34 -12.37 -4.61
C LEU A 122 -19.05 -12.34 -5.98
N GLY A 123 -18.30 -12.32 -7.09
CA GLY A 123 -18.85 -12.36 -8.45
C GLY A 123 -19.41 -11.02 -8.98
N HIS A 124 -19.11 -9.89 -8.34
CA HIS A 124 -19.51 -8.57 -8.84
C HIS A 124 -18.64 -8.08 -9.99
N ILE A 125 -17.40 -8.58 -10.08
CA ILE A 125 -16.44 -8.24 -11.12
C ILE A 125 -15.66 -9.48 -11.56
N ALA A 126 -15.11 -9.46 -12.77
CA ALA A 126 -14.22 -10.51 -13.27
C ALA A 126 -12.90 -9.92 -13.77
N VAL A 127 -11.81 -10.68 -13.71
CA VAL A 127 -10.55 -10.25 -14.35
C VAL A 127 -10.71 -10.45 -15.85
N HIS A 128 -10.56 -9.36 -16.61
CA HIS A 128 -10.61 -9.40 -18.08
C HIS A 128 -9.21 -9.63 -18.66
N SER A 129 -8.22 -8.86 -18.18
CA SER A 129 -6.82 -9.02 -18.60
C SER A 129 -5.89 -8.77 -17.42
N ALA A 130 -4.93 -9.67 -17.22
CA ALA A 130 -3.85 -9.45 -16.26
C ALA A 130 -2.96 -8.29 -16.72
N GLY A 131 -2.51 -7.45 -15.80
CA GLY A 131 -1.55 -6.41 -16.11
C GLY A 131 -0.20 -7.00 -16.50
N ILE A 132 0.36 -6.53 -17.62
CA ILE A 132 1.67 -6.95 -18.12
C ILE A 132 2.53 -5.69 -18.33
N GLY A 133 3.62 -5.58 -17.59
CA GLY A 133 4.52 -4.42 -17.66
C GLY A 133 3.79 -3.10 -17.36
N ALA A 134 3.74 -2.19 -18.34
CA ALA A 134 3.06 -0.90 -18.22
C ALA A 134 1.53 -0.98 -18.42
N GLN A 135 0.99 -2.14 -18.79
CA GLN A 135 -0.45 -2.29 -18.97
C GLN A 135 -1.12 -2.61 -17.63
N PRO A 136 -2.12 -1.82 -17.20
CA PRO A 136 -2.83 -2.09 -15.96
C PRO A 136 -3.73 -3.32 -16.09
N THR A 137 -3.94 -4.03 -14.99
CA THR A 137 -4.98 -5.07 -14.91
C THR A 137 -6.34 -4.44 -15.23
N ARG A 138 -7.09 -5.07 -16.13
CA ARG A 138 -8.47 -4.67 -16.46
C ARG A 138 -9.44 -5.66 -15.86
N TYR A 139 -10.49 -5.11 -15.27
CA TYR A 139 -11.60 -5.85 -14.70
C TYR A 139 -12.85 -5.60 -15.55
N ARG A 140 -13.69 -6.61 -15.66
CA ARG A 140 -15.03 -6.52 -16.21
C ARG A 140 -16.01 -6.31 -15.07
N ASN A 141 -16.82 -5.28 -15.17
CA ASN A 141 -17.93 -5.01 -14.28
C ASN A 141 -19.10 -5.93 -14.64
N LEU A 142 -19.59 -6.71 -13.67
CA LEU A 142 -20.73 -7.61 -13.85
C LEU A 142 -22.00 -7.06 -13.19
N VAL A 143 -21.91 -5.93 -12.50
CA VAL A 143 -23.07 -5.24 -11.93
C VAL A 143 -23.79 -4.47 -13.04
N PRO A 144 -25.14 -4.54 -13.12
CA PRO A 144 -25.90 -3.75 -14.07
C PRO A 144 -25.59 -2.27 -13.87
N ARG A 145 -25.14 -1.62 -14.95
CA ARG A 145 -24.77 -0.21 -14.96
C ARG A 145 -26.03 0.64 -14.79
N GLU A 146 -25.96 1.73 -14.02
CA GLU A 146 -27.05 2.71 -14.04
C GLU A 146 -27.14 3.26 -15.47
N PRO A 147 -28.34 3.23 -16.11
CA PRO A 147 -28.49 3.85 -17.41
C PRO A 147 -28.13 5.32 -17.25
N GLU A 148 -27.16 5.79 -18.04
CA GLU A 148 -26.91 7.21 -18.12
C GLU A 148 -28.21 7.85 -18.58
N ALA A 149 -28.83 8.63 -17.69
CA ALA A 149 -29.94 9.50 -18.03
C ALA A 149 -29.38 10.51 -19.04
N GLY A 150 -29.45 10.14 -20.31
CA GLY A 150 -29.13 11.01 -21.42
C GLY A 150 -30.19 12.09 -21.53
N ALA A 151 -29.74 13.35 -21.52
CA ALA A 151 -30.23 14.44 -22.34
C ALA A 151 -29.22 15.59 -22.27
#